data_AF-A0A847WDS1-F1
#
_entry.id   AF-A0A847WDS1-F1
#
_cell.length_a   1.000
_cell.length_b   1.000
_cell.length_c   1.000
_cell.angle_alpha   90.00
_cell.angle_beta   90.00
_cell.angle_gamma   90.00
#
_symmetry.space_group_name_H-M   'P 1'
#
loop_
_entity.id
_entity.type
_entity.pdbx_description
1 polymer ?
#
loop_
_entity_poly.entity_id
_entity_poly.type
_entity_poly.pdbx_seq_one_letter_code
_entity_poly.pdbx_strand_id
1 'polypeptide(L)' 'MDEYVKTIPLDDCVEDDEYKKRLQACKDCLALYYESTCKYCGCFVRMRAKRKNKSCPYPGQDKWK' A
#
# COMPACT_ATOMS: atom_id res chain seq x y z
N MET A 1 -12.80 5.59 -13.76
CA MET A 1 -11.82 6.02 -12.74
C MET A 1 -11.25 4.82 -11.97
N ASP A 2 -10.30 4.09 -12.54
CA ASP A 2 -9.33 3.21 -11.83
C ASP A 2 -8.07 2.97 -12.68
N GLU A 3 -7.83 3.86 -13.65
CA GLU A 3 -6.88 3.65 -14.76
C GLU A 3 -5.40 3.86 -14.36
N TYR A 4 -5.14 4.54 -13.23
CA TYR A 4 -3.78 4.90 -12.82
C TYR A 4 -2.96 3.77 -12.19
N VAL A 5 -3.58 2.68 -11.73
CA VAL A 5 -2.82 1.54 -11.19
C VAL A 5 -2.25 0.68 -12.33
N LYS A 6 -2.88 0.69 -13.51
CA LYS A 6 -2.45 -0.10 -14.66
C LYS A 6 -1.17 0.42 -15.33
N THR A 7 -0.73 1.64 -15.01
CA THR A 7 0.53 2.20 -15.52
C THR A 7 1.74 1.84 -14.65
N ILE A 8 1.55 1.12 -13.54
CA ILE A 8 2.66 0.64 -12.73
C ILE A 8 3.28 -0.56 -13.48
N PRO A 9 4.56 -0.51 -13.87
CA PRO A 9 5.21 -1.63 -14.52
C PRO A 9 5.20 -2.85 -13.59
N LEU A 10 4.92 -4.03 -14.14
CA LEU A 10 4.91 -5.30 -13.41
C LEU A 10 6.22 -5.53 -12.65
N ASP A 11 7.34 -5.03 -13.20
CA ASP A 11 8.62 -5.09 -12.52
C ASP A 11 8.61 -4.32 -11.20
N ASP A 12 7.98 -3.14 -11.11
CA ASP A 12 7.86 -2.38 -9.85
C ASP A 12 6.71 -2.88 -8.98
N CYS A 13 5.97 -3.91 -9.40
CA CYS A 13 4.89 -4.48 -8.62
C CYS A 13 5.36 -5.60 -7.70
N VAL A 14 4.77 -5.71 -6.51
CA VAL A 14 4.87 -6.93 -5.70
C VAL A 14 3.95 -8.02 -6.22
N GLU A 15 4.28 -9.25 -5.86
CA GLU A 15 3.41 -10.41 -6.05
C GLU A 15 2.04 -10.18 -5.40
N ASP A 16 1.02 -10.82 -5.96
CA ASP A 16 -0.36 -10.65 -5.48
C ASP A 16 -0.57 -11.14 -4.04
N ASP A 17 0.19 -12.15 -3.59
CA ASP A 17 0.18 -12.61 -2.20
C ASP A 17 0.68 -11.52 -1.25
N GLU A 18 1.85 -10.95 -1.55
CA GLU A 18 2.44 -9.88 -0.74
C GLU A 18 1.58 -8.61 -0.80
N TYR A 19 1.02 -8.27 -1.96
CA TYR A 19 0.08 -7.16 -2.09
C TYR A 19 -1.13 -7.32 -1.16
N LYS A 20 -1.72 -8.52 -1.12
CA LYS A 20 -2.85 -8.83 -0.23
C LYS A 20 -2.46 -8.73 1.23
N LYS A 21 -1.30 -9.25 1.64
CA LYS A 21 -0.76 -9.12 3.00
C LYS A 21 -0.62 -7.66 3.41
N ARG A 22 0.01 -6.83 2.56
CA ARG A 22 0.19 -5.39 2.79
C ARG A 22 -1.14 -4.65 2.90
N LEU A 23 -2.11 -4.97 2.03
CA LEU A 23 -3.46 -4.40 2.10
C LEU A 23 -4.19 -4.80 3.38
N GLN A 24 -4.08 -6.05 3.80
CA GLN A 24 -4.70 -6.53 5.03
C GLN A 24 -4.13 -5.80 6.25
N ALA A 25 -2.81 -5.62 6.30
CA ALA A 25 -2.15 -4.82 7.34
C ALA A 25 -2.60 -3.34 7.31
N CYS A 26 -2.87 -2.78 6.12
CA CYS A 26 -3.44 -1.44 6.01
C CYS A 26 -4.90 -1.39 6.48
N LYS A 27 -5.72 -2.41 6.19
CA LYS A 27 -7.12 -2.50 6.65
C LYS A 27 -7.23 -2.54 8.18
N ASP A 28 -6.29 -3.21 8.83
CA ASP A 28 -6.21 -3.27 10.30
C ASP A 28 -5.57 -2.00 10.91
N CYS A 29 -5.06 -1.09 10.07
CA CYS A 29 -4.39 0.11 10.57
C CYS A 29 -5.37 1.24 10.85
N LEU A 30 -5.38 1.73 12.10
CA LEU A 30 -6.14 2.91 12.54
C LEU A 30 -5.82 4.20 11.76
N ALA A 31 -4.67 4.24 11.08
CA ALA A 31 -4.26 5.37 10.24
C ALA A 31 -4.75 5.26 8.79
N LEU A 32 -5.55 4.25 8.45
CA LEU A 32 -6.22 4.15 7.17
C LEU A 32 -7.39 5.14 7.13
N TYR A 33 -7.27 6.12 6.27
CA TYR A 33 -8.24 7.18 6.07
C TYR A 33 -9.04 6.93 4.78
N TYR A 34 -10.36 7.11 4.84
CA TYR A 34 -11.29 6.80 3.73
C TYR A 34 -11.08 5.39 3.13
N GLU A 35 -10.67 4.42 3.97
CA GLU A 35 -10.42 3.02 3.59
C GLU A 35 -9.42 2.81 2.44
N SER A 36 -8.68 3.85 2.05
CA SER A 36 -7.90 3.88 0.82
C SER A 36 -6.63 4.72 0.89
N THR A 37 -6.52 5.63 1.86
CA THR A 37 -5.44 6.62 1.96
C THR A 37 -4.70 6.49 3.29
N CYS A 38 -3.37 6.48 3.27
CA CYS A 38 -2.57 6.42 4.50
C CYS A 38 -2.43 7.82 5.11
N LYS A 39 -2.84 8.00 6.38
CA LYS A 39 -2.70 9.28 7.09
C LYS A 39 -1.24 9.72 7.30
N TYR A 40 -0.29 8.78 7.30
CA TYR A 40 1.14 9.10 7.50
C TYR A 40 1.86 9.58 6.23
N CYS A 41 1.53 9.02 5.07
CA CYS A 41 2.18 9.39 3.80
C CYS A 41 1.30 10.25 2.89
N GLY A 42 -0.01 10.29 3.12
CA GLY A 42 -0.96 10.97 2.24
C GLY A 42 -1.21 10.25 0.90
N CYS A 43 -0.55 9.11 0.65
CA CYS A 43 -0.76 8.32 -0.58
C CYS A 43 -1.81 7.23 -0.40
N PHE A 44 -2.40 6.82 -1.52
CA PHE A 44 -3.29 5.67 -1.56
C PHE A 44 -2.56 4.37 -1.20
N VAL A 45 -3.08 3.64 -0.20
CA VAL A 45 -2.46 2.39 0.27
C VAL A 45 -2.43 1.34 -0.83
N ARG A 46 -3.45 1.29 -1.70
CA ARG A 46 -3.50 0.36 -2.84
C ARG A 46 -2.36 0.57 -3.84
N MET A 47 -2.01 1.82 -4.16
CA MET A 47 -0.91 2.11 -5.07
C MET A 47 0.44 1.86 -4.41
N ARG A 48 0.58 2.25 -3.13
CA ARG A 48 1.83 2.11 -2.41
C ARG A 48 2.13 0.64 -2.09
N ALA A 49 1.13 -0.12 -1.65
CA ALA A 49 1.26 -1.54 -1.35
C ALA A 49 1.58 -2.35 -2.61
N LYS A 50 1.07 -1.94 -3.78
CA LYS A 50 1.39 -2.60 -5.04
C LYS A 50 2.86 -2.41 -5.44
N ARG A 51 3.54 -1.34 -4.99
CA ARG A 51 4.94 -1.10 -5.33
C ARG A 51 5.91 -1.91 -4.49
N LYS A 52 6.80 -2.67 -5.13
CA LYS A 52 7.85 -3.45 -4.45
C LYS A 52 8.88 -2.58 -3.73
N ASN A 53 9.21 -1.43 -4.30
CA ASN A 53 10.20 -0.49 -3.78
C ASN A 53 9.62 0.48 -2.72
N LYS A 54 8.47 0.15 -2.12
CA LYS A 54 7.84 0.97 -1.08
C LYS A 54 7.58 0.12 0.16
N SER A 55 7.72 0.78 1.31
CA SER A 55 7.45 0.23 2.63
C SER A 55 6.41 1.07 3.36
N CYS A 56 5.82 0.55 4.42
CA CYS A 56 4.84 1.22 5.27
C CYS A 56 5.48 2.45 5.95
N PRO A 57 4.91 3.66 5.80
CA PRO A 57 5.43 4.90 6.38
C PRO A 57 5.05 5.07 7.86
N TYR A 58 4.77 3.98 8.57
CA TYR A 58 4.30 4.01 9.95
C TYR A 58 5.45 4.43 10.89
N PRO A 59 5.26 5.40 11.80
CA PRO A 59 6.33 6.01 12.62
C PRO A 59 6.82 5.14 13.79
N GLY A 60 6.83 3.82 13.62
CA GLY A 60 7.33 2.89 14.64
C GLY A 60 7.98 1.68 13.99
N GLN A 61 7.15 0.82 13.40
CA GLN A 61 7.61 -0.35 12.67
C GLN A 61 6.84 -0.50 11.36
N ASP A 62 7.53 -0.99 10.34
CA ASP A 62 6.93 -1.34 9.07
C ASP A 62 5.85 -2.40 9.27
N LYS A 63 4.57 -2.03 9.12
CA LYS A 63 3.44 -2.98 9.27
C LYS A 63 3.35 -4.01 8.12
N TRP A 64 4.24 -3.92 7.14
CA TRP A 64 4.25 -4.81 5.97
C TRP A 64 5.30 -5.92 6.07
N LYS A 65 6.14 -5.92 7.11
CA LYS A 65 7.14 -6.94 7.42
C LYS A 65 6.70 -7.86 8.55
#